data_AF-A0A139WGI1-F1
#
_entry.id   AF-A0A139WGI1-F1
#
_cell.length_a   1.000
_cell.length_b   1.000
_cell.length_c   1.000
_cell.angle_alpha   90.00
_cell.angle_beta   90.00
_cell.angle_gamma   90.00
#
_symmetry.space_group_name_H-M   'P 1'
#
loop_
_entity.id
_entity.type
_entity.pdbx_description
1 polymer ?
#
loop_
_entity_poly.entity_id
_entity_poly.type
_entity_poly.pdbx_seq_one_letter_code
_entity_poly.pdbx_strand_id
1 'polypeptide(L)'
;MFNFGFLAQFRFHATHGANICLSGNRQIARRLPGYGKGLVFSSRPIRINEKVSVKLLKISPQLSSTVCFGFTSKNPSSLSDDLHYSYLDVFKSGCYWIWPLFKNMCVENTVLFYYVTRDGHVHFGIDDQEIDSFYKRVKVGVPLWAILDIDGVSTTVEVVTEGAEFEEEFEEEYINEEELCNVCCHKEINSVLYKCGHMCMCYQCAMQQKQGAGNGQCPICRAEIKDVIRTYK
;
A
#
# COMPACT_ATOMS: atom_id res chain seq x y z
N MET A 1 13.04 -23.90 23.81
CA MET A 1 12.95 -24.29 22.39
C MET A 1 11.99 -23.31 21.72
N PHE A 2 12.51 -22.31 21.01
CA PHE A 2 11.66 -21.35 20.31
C PHE A 2 11.18 -22.01 19.01
N ASN A 3 9.86 -22.20 18.94
CA ASN A 3 9.18 -22.73 17.78
C ASN A 3 9.45 -21.77 16.60
N PHE A 4 10.15 -22.22 15.56
CA PHE A 4 10.28 -21.52 14.29
C PHE A 4 8.92 -21.62 13.57
N GLY A 5 7.91 -20.95 14.12
CA GLY A 5 6.67 -20.70 13.43
C GLY A 5 6.99 -19.91 12.18
N PHE A 6 6.61 -20.48 11.02
CA PHE A 6 6.51 -19.84 9.71
C PHE A 6 6.48 -18.31 9.86
N LEU A 7 7.58 -17.63 9.54
CA LEU A 7 7.59 -16.17 9.62
C LEU A 7 6.45 -15.68 8.71
N ALA A 8 5.44 -15.03 9.30
CA ALA A 8 4.32 -14.54 8.54
C ALA A 8 4.85 -13.69 7.38
N GLN A 9 4.45 -14.06 6.16
CA GLN A 9 4.90 -13.45 4.92
C GLN A 9 4.77 -11.92 5.02
N PHE A 10 5.83 -11.19 4.69
CA PHE A 10 5.80 -9.74 4.68
C PHE A 10 4.78 -9.27 3.63
N ARG A 11 3.87 -8.40 4.02
CA ARG A 11 2.76 -7.86 3.20
C ARG A 11 2.43 -6.46 3.71
N PHE A 12 1.66 -5.69 2.94
CA PHE A 12 1.08 -4.45 3.42
C PHE A 12 -0.02 -4.70 4.46
N HIS A 13 -0.12 -3.81 5.45
CA HIS A 13 -1.18 -3.79 6.44
C HIS A 13 -2.52 -3.40 5.79
N ALA A 14 -3.63 -3.89 6.32
CA ALA A 14 -4.97 -3.49 5.86
C ALA A 14 -5.31 -2.02 6.16
N THR A 15 -4.52 -1.36 7.01
CA THR A 15 -4.62 0.08 7.28
C THR A 15 -3.65 0.77 6.36
N HIS A 16 -4.16 1.68 5.54
CA HIS A 16 -3.40 2.46 4.58
C HIS A 16 -4.12 3.78 4.31
N GLY A 17 -3.46 4.70 3.61
CA GLY A 17 -4.02 5.98 3.23
C GLY A 17 -5.24 5.84 2.31
N ALA A 18 -6.09 6.86 2.31
CA ALA A 18 -7.36 6.86 1.58
C ALA A 18 -7.19 6.77 0.05
N ASN A 19 -6.02 7.16 -0.49
CA ASN A 19 -5.71 7.09 -1.92
C ASN A 19 -4.89 5.85 -2.27
N ILE A 20 -4.96 4.80 -1.45
CA ILE A 20 -4.27 3.53 -1.67
C ILE A 20 -5.27 2.40 -1.88
N CYS A 21 -4.97 1.58 -2.88
CA CYS A 21 -5.62 0.34 -3.20
C CYS A 21 -4.61 -0.81 -3.04
N LEU A 22 -4.94 -1.82 -2.23
CA LEU A 22 -4.10 -3.02 -2.08
C LEU A 22 -4.62 -4.18 -2.94
N SER A 23 -3.73 -5.03 -3.43
CA SER A 23 -4.11 -6.32 -4.02
C SER A 23 -4.76 -7.25 -2.99
N GLY A 24 -5.46 -8.30 -3.45
CA GLY A 24 -6.13 -9.26 -2.56
C GLY A 24 -5.20 -9.95 -1.55
N ASN A 25 -3.97 -10.27 -1.98
CA ASN A 25 -2.91 -10.81 -1.10
C ASN A 25 -2.15 -9.74 -0.30
N ARG A 26 -2.44 -8.45 -0.52
CA ARG A 26 -1.76 -7.28 0.07
C ARG A 26 -0.25 -7.24 -0.18
N GLN A 27 0.24 -7.82 -1.27
CA GLN A 27 1.64 -7.68 -1.68
C GLN A 27 1.86 -6.47 -2.58
N ILE A 28 0.83 -6.00 -3.28
CA ILE A 28 0.89 -4.83 -4.16
C ILE A 28 0.06 -3.69 -3.54
N ALA A 29 0.61 -2.47 -3.58
CA ALA A 29 -0.07 -1.24 -3.25
C ALA A 29 -0.05 -0.29 -4.46
N ARG A 30 -1.22 0.20 -4.84
CA ARG A 30 -1.41 1.13 -5.96
C ARG A 30 -2.04 2.42 -5.47
N ARG A 31 -1.50 3.53 -5.93
CA ARG A 31 -2.04 4.87 -5.74
C ARG A 31 -3.25 5.10 -6.64
N LEU A 32 -4.33 5.59 -6.05
CA LEU A 32 -5.53 6.05 -6.74
C LEU A 32 -5.40 7.54 -7.13
N PRO A 33 -6.17 8.02 -8.11
CA PRO A 33 -6.25 9.45 -8.42
C PRO A 33 -6.65 10.27 -7.19
N GLY A 34 -6.00 11.41 -6.97
CA GLY A 34 -6.17 12.26 -5.79
C GLY A 34 -4.87 12.99 -5.44
N TYR A 35 -4.89 13.79 -4.39
CA TYR A 35 -3.69 14.40 -3.79
C TYR A 35 -3.56 13.91 -2.34
N GLY A 36 -2.35 13.59 -1.89
CA GLY A 36 -2.07 13.17 -0.52
C GLY A 36 -2.42 11.70 -0.25
N LYS A 37 -2.24 11.32 1.01
CA LYS A 37 -2.80 10.08 1.60
C LYS A 37 -2.33 8.78 0.92
N GLY A 38 -1.06 8.73 0.52
CA GLY A 38 -0.41 7.58 -0.11
C GLY A 38 0.30 6.63 0.87
N LEU A 39 -0.01 6.68 2.16
CA LEU A 39 0.71 5.91 3.18
C LEU A 39 0.37 4.42 3.17
N VAL A 40 1.39 3.58 3.26
CA VAL A 40 1.27 2.13 3.48
C VAL A 40 2.21 1.68 4.58
N PHE A 41 1.86 0.58 5.24
CA PHE A 41 2.59 0.07 6.40
C PHE A 41 2.86 -1.43 6.25
N SER A 42 3.89 -1.95 6.91
CA SER A 42 4.08 -3.40 7.04
C SER A 42 2.94 -4.03 7.84
N SER A 43 2.54 -5.25 7.50
CA SER A 43 1.47 -5.99 8.21
C SER A 43 1.85 -6.40 9.63
N ARG A 44 3.15 -6.44 9.94
CA ARG A 44 3.72 -6.81 11.24
C ARG A 44 4.89 -5.90 11.60
N PRO A 45 5.31 -5.90 12.88
CA PRO A 45 6.58 -5.31 13.24
C PRO A 45 7.75 -5.94 12.47
N ILE A 46 8.72 -5.11 12.10
CA ILE A 46 10.00 -5.54 11.54
C ILE A 46 10.98 -5.91 12.65
N ARG A 47 11.89 -6.84 12.36
CA ARG A 47 13.05 -7.07 13.23
C ARG A 47 14.15 -6.06 12.92
N ILE A 48 14.99 -5.79 13.91
CA ILE A 48 16.23 -5.05 13.69
C ILE A 48 17.09 -5.80 12.67
N ASN A 49 17.73 -5.06 11.75
CA ASN A 49 18.47 -5.57 10.59
C ASN A 49 17.65 -6.37 9.57
N GLU A 50 16.32 -6.43 9.69
CA GLU A 50 15.47 -7.02 8.66
C GLU A 50 15.36 -6.05 7.48
N LYS A 51 15.77 -6.50 6.28
CA LYS A 51 15.55 -5.75 5.04
C LYS A 51 14.05 -5.72 4.71
N VAL A 52 13.54 -4.51 4.58
CA VAL A 52 12.24 -4.26 3.95
C VAL A 52 12.51 -3.98 2.48
N SER A 53 12.06 -4.87 1.60
CA SER A 53 12.32 -4.78 0.15
C SER A 53 11.01 -4.53 -0.60
N VAL A 54 11.00 -3.51 -1.45
CA VAL A 54 9.82 -3.07 -2.20
C VAL A 54 10.22 -2.73 -3.64
N LYS A 55 9.61 -3.43 -4.60
CA LYS A 55 9.78 -3.19 -6.04
C LYS A 55 8.90 -2.03 -6.52
N LEU A 56 9.47 -1.12 -7.30
CA LEU A 56 8.77 0.01 -7.89
C LEU A 56 8.15 -0.39 -9.23
N LEU A 57 6.91 -0.89 -9.23
CA LEU A 57 6.27 -1.45 -10.43
C LEU A 57 5.84 -0.42 -11.46
N LYS A 58 5.45 0.79 -11.05
CA LYS A 58 5.00 1.83 -11.98
C LYS A 58 5.47 3.21 -11.56
N ILE A 59 6.09 3.93 -12.48
CA ILE A 59 6.55 5.31 -12.27
C ILE A 59 5.71 6.30 -13.10
N SER A 60 5.38 7.45 -12.52
CA SER A 60 4.69 8.58 -13.15
C SER A 60 5.55 9.84 -13.00
N PRO A 61 6.48 10.09 -13.95
CA PRO A 61 7.49 11.15 -13.85
C PRO A 61 6.94 12.57 -13.75
N GLN A 62 5.67 12.76 -14.14
CA GLN A 62 5.03 14.09 -14.13
C GLN A 62 4.68 14.57 -12.70
N LEU A 63 4.77 13.71 -11.69
CA LEU A 63 4.46 14.06 -10.31
C LEU A 63 5.61 14.83 -9.62
N SER A 64 5.24 15.83 -8.83
CA SER A 64 6.18 16.74 -8.16
C SER A 64 6.78 16.17 -6.87
N SER A 65 6.10 15.21 -6.22
CA SER A 65 6.55 14.50 -5.00
C SER A 65 7.37 13.25 -5.33
N THR A 66 8.02 12.66 -4.33
CA THR A 66 8.83 11.44 -4.45
C THR A 66 8.35 10.35 -3.49
N VAL A 67 8.80 9.11 -3.69
CA VAL A 67 8.57 8.03 -2.74
C VAL A 67 9.29 8.36 -1.44
N CYS A 68 8.62 8.19 -0.30
CA CYS A 68 9.27 8.27 1.00
C CYS A 68 9.21 6.92 1.70
N PHE A 69 10.22 6.61 2.52
CA PHE A 69 10.32 5.35 3.24
C PHE A 69 10.80 5.58 4.67
N GLY A 70 10.57 4.60 5.55
CA GLY A 70 11.15 4.60 6.88
C GLY A 70 10.37 3.74 7.86
N PHE A 71 10.30 4.20 9.11
CA PHE A 71 9.75 3.42 10.21
C PHE A 71 8.77 4.22 11.08
N THR A 72 7.86 3.51 11.73
CA THR A 72 7.01 4.05 12.79
C THR A 72 6.94 3.12 13.99
N SER A 73 6.80 3.68 15.18
CA SER A 73 6.50 2.92 16.41
C SER A 73 5.00 2.85 16.71
N LYS A 74 4.16 3.46 15.86
CA LYS A 74 2.70 3.36 15.96
C LYS A 74 2.22 2.08 15.30
N ASN A 75 1.37 1.33 16.01
CA ASN A 75 0.72 0.16 15.44
C ASN A 75 -0.28 0.62 14.35
N PRO A 76 -0.18 0.15 13.10
CA PRO A 76 -1.11 0.54 12.04
C PRO A 76 -2.58 0.21 12.35
N SER A 77 -2.84 -0.82 13.16
CA SER A 77 -4.21 -1.16 13.59
C SER A 77 -4.85 -0.09 14.48
N SER A 78 -4.06 0.79 15.12
CA SER A 78 -4.59 1.88 15.94
C SER A 78 -4.74 3.21 15.18
N LEU A 79 -4.52 3.23 13.86
CA LEU A 79 -4.54 4.45 13.04
C LEU A 79 -5.88 4.70 12.33
N SER A 80 -6.97 4.01 12.74
CA SER A 80 -8.17 3.84 11.90
C SER A 80 -9.01 5.09 11.61
N ASP A 81 -8.83 6.21 12.31
CA ASP A 81 -9.56 7.47 12.01
C ASP A 81 -8.65 8.70 11.79
N ASP A 82 -7.35 8.58 12.03
CA ASP A 82 -6.40 9.70 12.09
C ASP A 82 -5.58 9.91 10.81
N LEU A 83 -5.75 9.10 9.75
CA LEU A 83 -5.00 9.26 8.49
C LEU A 83 -5.43 10.50 7.65
N HIS A 84 -6.15 11.44 8.27
CA HIS A 84 -6.34 12.81 7.78
C HIS A 84 -5.08 13.68 7.86
N TYR A 85 -4.06 13.24 8.60
CA TYR A 85 -2.83 13.98 8.77
C TYR A 85 -2.06 14.12 7.46
N SER A 86 -1.78 15.37 7.11
CA SER A 86 -0.76 15.72 6.12
C SER A 86 0.56 15.03 6.49
N TYR A 87 1.39 14.72 5.48
CA TYR A 87 2.79 14.30 5.65
C TYR A 87 3.49 15.13 6.75
N LEU A 88 3.16 16.41 6.88
CA LEU A 88 3.72 17.33 7.87
C LEU A 88 3.35 17.03 9.33
N ASP A 89 2.18 16.47 9.63
CA ASP A 89 1.76 16.19 11.02
C ASP A 89 2.35 14.88 11.54
N VAL A 90 2.55 13.91 10.64
CA VAL A 90 3.30 12.67 10.90
C VAL A 90 4.73 13.00 11.37
N PHE A 91 5.40 13.96 10.71
CA PHE A 91 6.76 14.40 11.05
C PHE A 91 6.91 15.12 12.39
N LYS A 92 5.85 15.74 12.91
CA LYS A 92 5.87 16.40 14.22
C LYS A 92 5.77 15.40 15.38
N SER A 93 5.20 14.23 15.13
CA SER A 93 5.09 13.20 16.14
C SER A 93 6.42 12.42 16.22
N GLY A 94 7.02 12.37 17.42
CA GLY A 94 8.31 11.69 17.67
C GLY A 94 8.29 10.16 17.54
N CYS A 95 7.32 9.62 16.79
CA CYS A 95 7.08 8.19 16.59
C CYS A 95 7.29 7.75 15.14
N TYR A 96 7.62 8.66 14.22
CA TYR A 96 7.84 8.39 12.80
C TYR A 96 9.19 8.92 12.35
N TRP A 97 9.87 8.14 11.52
CA TRP A 97 11.16 8.45 10.95
C TRP A 97 11.09 8.13 9.47
N ILE A 98 10.98 9.16 8.62
CA ILE A 98 10.71 9.04 7.20
C ILE A 98 11.75 9.86 6.42
N TRP A 99 12.23 9.30 5.32
CA TRP A 99 13.19 9.92 4.41
C TRP A 99 12.70 9.84 2.96
N PRO A 100 12.95 10.87 2.14
CA PRO A 100 12.64 10.83 0.73
C PRO A 100 13.67 9.95 -0.01
N LEU A 101 13.19 9.10 -0.92
CA LEU A 101 14.03 8.52 -1.96
C LEU A 101 14.24 9.60 -3.04
N PHE A 102 15.48 9.79 -3.49
CA PHE A 102 15.73 10.75 -4.57
C PHE A 102 14.99 10.33 -5.84
N LYS A 103 14.37 11.30 -6.54
CA LYS A 103 13.54 11.02 -7.72
C LYS A 103 14.27 10.25 -8.82
N ASN A 104 15.56 10.52 -9.02
CA ASN A 104 16.40 9.84 -10.01
C ASN A 104 16.68 8.37 -9.65
N MET A 105 16.44 7.95 -8.41
CA MET A 105 16.53 6.55 -7.97
C MET A 105 15.18 5.82 -8.11
N CYS A 106 14.08 6.55 -8.36
CA CYS A 106 12.75 5.97 -8.57
C CYS A 106 12.61 5.49 -10.02
N VAL A 107 13.22 4.35 -10.31
CA VAL A 107 13.21 3.72 -11.64
C VAL A 107 12.24 2.54 -11.62
N GLU A 108 11.52 2.34 -12.73
CA GLU A 108 10.59 1.22 -12.83
C GLU A 108 11.32 -0.12 -12.77
N ASN A 109 10.73 -1.08 -12.06
CA ASN A 109 11.25 -2.42 -11.79
C ASN A 109 12.47 -2.54 -10.87
N THR A 110 12.98 -1.44 -10.32
CA THR A 110 14.03 -1.52 -9.29
C THR A 110 13.45 -1.82 -7.91
N VAL A 111 14.27 -2.40 -7.04
CA VAL A 111 13.90 -2.78 -5.68
C VAL A 111 14.56 -1.84 -4.70
N LEU A 112 13.75 -1.00 -4.04
CA LEU A 112 14.19 -0.29 -2.85
C LEU A 112 14.26 -1.26 -1.68
N PHE A 113 15.42 -1.35 -1.04
CA PHE A 113 15.51 -1.98 0.28
C PHE A 113 15.96 -0.99 1.34
N TYR A 114 15.49 -1.17 2.56
CA TYR A 114 15.94 -0.39 3.72
C TYR A 114 15.79 -1.19 5.01
N TYR A 115 16.64 -0.90 5.98
CA TYR A 115 16.64 -1.56 7.29
C TYR A 115 17.15 -0.62 8.37
N VAL A 116 16.85 -0.96 9.63
CA VAL A 116 17.33 -0.22 10.80
C VAL A 116 18.27 -1.10 11.61
N THR A 117 19.42 -0.54 11.99
CA THR A 117 20.43 -1.23 12.80
C THR A 117 20.09 -1.20 14.29
N ARG A 118 20.82 -1.99 15.07
CA ARG A 118 20.67 -2.02 16.53
C ARG A 118 21.00 -0.69 17.19
N ASP A 119 21.82 0.15 16.56
CA ASP A 119 22.17 1.48 17.05
C ASP A 119 21.17 2.56 16.59
N GLY A 120 20.14 2.15 15.84
CA GLY A 120 19.09 3.02 15.33
C GLY A 120 19.48 3.80 14.08
N HIS A 121 20.53 3.38 13.37
CA HIS A 121 20.88 3.92 12.06
C HIS A 121 20.02 3.28 10.99
N VAL A 122 19.63 4.05 9.97
CA VAL A 122 18.83 3.53 8.85
C VAL A 122 19.71 3.44 7.63
N HIS A 123 19.78 2.26 7.01
CA HIS A 123 20.49 2.04 5.77
C HIS A 123 19.47 1.78 4.66
N PHE A 124 19.78 2.21 3.45
CA PHE A 124 18.95 1.93 2.28
C PHE A 124 19.79 1.73 1.02
N GLY A 125 19.19 1.10 0.03
CA GLY A 125 19.80 0.86 -1.26
C GLY A 125 18.80 0.49 -2.33
N ILE A 126 19.30 0.32 -3.55
CA ILE A 126 18.52 -0.10 -4.71
C ILE A 126 19.16 -1.37 -5.28
N ASP A 127 18.36 -2.37 -5.63
CA ASP A 127 18.79 -3.62 -6.28
C ASP A 127 19.96 -4.29 -5.53
N ASP A 128 19.79 -4.46 -4.21
CA ASP A 128 20.77 -5.01 -3.26
C ASP A 128 22.11 -4.25 -3.15
N GLN A 129 22.27 -3.13 -3.83
CA GLN A 129 23.39 -2.22 -3.65
C GLN A 129 23.04 -1.15 -2.60
N GLU A 130 23.74 -1.18 -1.46
CA GLU A 130 23.60 -0.15 -0.42
C GLU A 130 24.10 1.20 -0.96
N ILE A 131 23.30 2.25 -0.77
CA ILE A 131 23.56 3.60 -1.28
C ILE A 131 24.07 4.52 -0.18
N ASP A 132 23.35 4.60 0.94
CA ASP A 132 23.69 5.52 2.03
C ASP A 132 23.00 5.12 3.35
N SER A 133 23.34 5.84 4.42
CA SER A 133 22.78 5.66 5.75
C SER A 133 22.42 6.99 6.42
N PHE A 134 21.36 6.98 7.22
CA PHE A 134 20.91 8.11 8.01
C PHE A 134 21.22 7.88 9.50
N TYR A 135 22.01 8.78 10.07
CA TYR A 135 22.41 8.75 11.49
C TYR A 135 21.34 9.25 12.47
N LYS A 136 20.17 9.68 11.99
CA LYS A 136 19.07 10.11 12.86
C LYS A 136 18.51 8.90 13.59
N ARG A 137 18.69 8.87 14.91
CA ARG A 137 18.34 7.71 15.75
C ARG A 137 16.85 7.40 15.69
N VAL A 138 16.53 6.31 15.00
CA VAL A 138 15.27 5.58 15.18
C VAL A 138 15.27 5.01 16.59
N LYS A 139 14.16 5.15 17.32
CA LYS A 139 14.04 4.60 18.67
C LYS A 139 13.89 3.08 18.58
N VAL A 140 15.00 2.37 18.71
CA VAL A 140 15.07 0.93 18.84
C VAL A 140 14.64 0.48 20.24
N GLY A 141 14.19 -0.77 20.40
CA GLY A 141 13.70 -1.32 21.67
C GLY A 141 12.19 -1.23 21.88
N VAL A 142 11.46 -0.68 20.90
CA VAL A 142 10.01 -0.79 20.77
C VAL A 142 9.68 -1.50 19.44
N PRO A 143 8.48 -2.09 19.29
CA PRO A 143 8.04 -2.59 17.99
C PRO A 143 8.03 -1.48 16.94
N LEU A 144 8.60 -1.77 15.76
CA LEU A 144 8.66 -0.85 14.63
C LEU A 144 7.95 -1.46 13.44
N TRP A 145 7.15 -0.67 12.73
CA TRP A 145 6.55 -1.03 11.45
C TRP A 145 7.26 -0.27 10.34
N ALA A 146 7.42 -0.91 9.19
CA ALA A 146 7.86 -0.23 7.99
C ALA A 146 6.73 0.69 7.50
N ILE A 147 7.09 1.85 6.97
CA ILE A 147 6.16 2.82 6.39
C ILE A 147 6.71 3.30 5.04
N LEU A 148 5.83 3.39 4.04
CA LEU A 148 6.13 4.06 2.78
C LEU A 148 5.04 5.09 2.48
N ASP A 149 5.43 6.19 1.84
CA ASP A 149 4.52 7.11 1.18
C ASP A 149 4.73 7.00 -0.33
N ILE A 150 3.71 6.50 -1.04
CA ILE A 150 3.72 6.39 -2.50
C ILE A 150 2.86 7.46 -3.15
N ASP A 151 2.57 8.59 -2.48
CA ASP A 151 1.93 9.76 -3.10
C ASP A 151 2.89 10.57 -4.00
N GLY A 152 3.84 9.91 -4.66
CA GLY A 152 4.90 10.52 -5.45
C GLY A 152 5.09 9.87 -6.81
N VAL A 153 6.30 10.00 -7.37
CA VAL A 153 6.62 9.44 -8.69
C VAL A 153 6.38 7.93 -8.81
N SER A 154 6.37 7.13 -7.74
CA SER A 154 5.92 5.73 -7.83
C SER A 154 4.44 5.61 -7.53
N THR A 155 3.69 5.05 -8.46
CA THR A 155 2.23 4.90 -8.35
C THR A 155 1.82 3.47 -8.02
N THR A 156 2.71 2.50 -8.21
CA THR A 156 2.47 1.10 -7.84
C THR A 156 3.75 0.50 -7.29
N VAL A 157 3.64 -0.18 -6.15
CA VAL A 157 4.76 -0.86 -5.50
C VAL A 157 4.38 -2.27 -5.05
N GLU A 158 5.36 -3.16 -4.97
CA GLU A 158 5.18 -4.55 -4.55
C GLU A 158 6.19 -4.93 -3.46
N VAL A 159 5.75 -5.59 -2.41
CA VAL A 159 6.66 -6.20 -1.42
C VAL A 159 7.42 -7.35 -2.06
N VAL A 160 8.75 -7.32 -1.94
CA VAL A 160 9.61 -8.46 -2.25
C VAL A 160 9.86 -9.26 -0.98
N THR A 161 9.50 -10.54 -0.98
CA THR A 161 9.80 -11.46 0.13
C THR A 161 10.99 -12.34 -0.23
N GLU A 162 12.14 -12.08 0.40
CA GLU A 162 13.29 -13.00 0.33
C GLU A 162 12.89 -14.35 0.97
N GLY A 163 12.90 -15.43 0.17
CA GLY A 163 12.44 -16.75 0.59
C GLY A 163 11.57 -17.53 -0.41
N ALA A 164 11.42 -17.06 -1.66
CA ALA A 164 10.85 -17.84 -2.75
C ALA A 164 11.88 -18.00 -3.88
N GLU A 165 12.95 -18.75 -3.62
CA GLU A 165 13.60 -19.49 -4.71
C GLU A 165 12.68 -20.67 -5.07
N PHE A 166 11.66 -20.41 -5.89
CA PHE A 166 11.04 -21.43 -6.73
C PHE A 166 10.61 -20.73 -8.02
N GLU A 167 11.33 -21.03 -9.09
CA GLU A 167 10.83 -20.90 -10.46
C GLU A 167 9.60 -21.82 -10.58
N GLU A 168 8.42 -21.30 -10.29
CA GLU A 168 7.20 -21.82 -10.89
C GLU A 168 6.86 -20.89 -12.05
N GLU A 169 6.90 -21.43 -13.26
CA GLU A 169 6.21 -20.85 -14.42
C GLU A 169 4.75 -20.60 -14.01
N PHE A 170 4.44 -19.38 -13.61
CA PHE A 170 3.06 -18.94 -13.47
C PHE A 170 2.50 -18.85 -14.89
N GLU A 171 1.53 -19.69 -15.22
CA GLU A 171 0.51 -19.27 -16.19
C GLU A 171 -0.09 -17.98 -15.61
N GLU A 172 0.25 -16.84 -16.21
CA GLU A 172 -0.37 -15.56 -15.90
C GLU A 172 -1.88 -15.70 -16.17
N GLU A 173 -2.68 -16.07 -15.16
CA GLU A 173 -4.07 -15.65 -15.12
C GLU A 173 -4.04 -14.13 -14.95
N TYR A 174 -3.98 -13.42 -16.08
CA TYR A 174 -4.21 -11.99 -16.14
C TYR A 174 -5.58 -11.73 -15.51
N ILE A 175 -5.58 -11.36 -14.23
CA ILE A 175 -6.77 -10.80 -13.59
C ILE A 175 -7.09 -9.55 -14.38
N ASN A 176 -8.15 -9.60 -15.19
CA ASN A 176 -8.58 -8.45 -15.94
C ASN A 176 -8.99 -7.35 -14.96
N GLU A 177 -8.12 -6.36 -14.77
CA GLU A 177 -8.35 -5.26 -13.82
C GLU A 177 -9.65 -4.50 -14.13
N GLU A 178 -10.14 -4.55 -15.37
CA GLU A 178 -11.43 -3.97 -15.78
C GLU A 178 -12.64 -4.72 -15.20
N GLU A 179 -12.45 -5.96 -14.75
CA GLU A 179 -13.52 -6.77 -14.14
C GLU A 179 -13.54 -6.65 -12.62
N LEU A 180 -12.61 -5.91 -12.00
CA LEU A 180 -12.57 -5.73 -10.54
C LEU A 180 -13.43 -4.55 -10.08
N CYS A 181 -14.02 -4.69 -8.90
CA CYS A 181 -14.84 -3.65 -8.29
C CYS A 181 -14.06 -2.34 -8.12
N ASN A 182 -14.54 -1.24 -8.65
CA ASN A 182 -13.88 0.08 -8.55
C ASN A 182 -13.89 0.71 -7.14
N VAL A 183 -14.46 0.03 -6.14
CA VAL A 183 -14.53 0.50 -4.76
C VAL A 183 -13.63 -0.32 -3.85
N CYS A 184 -13.77 -1.65 -3.82
CA CYS A 184 -12.88 -2.49 -3.00
C CYS A 184 -11.67 -3.03 -3.75
N CYS A 185 -11.72 -3.06 -5.09
CA CYS A 185 -10.69 -3.59 -5.99
C CYS A 185 -10.21 -5.01 -5.65
N HIS A 186 -10.98 -5.73 -4.84
CA HIS A 186 -10.66 -7.06 -4.34
C HIS A 186 -11.58 -8.12 -4.94
N LYS A 187 -12.84 -7.75 -5.18
CA LYS A 187 -13.87 -8.66 -5.68
C LYS A 187 -14.23 -8.27 -7.11
N GLU A 188 -14.51 -9.26 -7.93
CA GLU A 188 -15.06 -9.05 -9.27
C GLU A 188 -16.37 -8.24 -9.23
N ILE A 189 -16.60 -7.51 -10.31
CA ILE A 189 -17.84 -6.83 -10.58
C ILE A 189 -18.91 -7.88 -10.81
N ASN A 190 -19.78 -8.03 -9.81
CA ASN A 190 -20.93 -8.94 -9.84
C ASN A 190 -22.23 -8.23 -9.45
N SER A 191 -22.33 -6.94 -9.77
CA SER A 191 -23.56 -6.19 -9.58
C SER A 191 -23.78 -5.12 -10.65
N VAL A 192 -25.06 -4.85 -10.91
CA VAL A 192 -25.57 -3.80 -11.81
C VAL A 192 -26.32 -2.78 -10.96
N LEU A 193 -26.08 -1.49 -11.21
CA LEU A 193 -26.82 -0.40 -10.58
C LEU A 193 -28.11 -0.12 -11.35
N TYR A 194 -29.26 -0.39 -10.71
CA TYR A 194 -30.58 -0.21 -11.31
C TYR A 194 -30.81 1.26 -11.72
N LYS A 195 -31.45 1.44 -12.89
CA LYS A 195 -31.63 2.67 -13.69
C LYS A 195 -30.44 3.08 -14.56
N CYS A 196 -29.20 3.13 -14.05
CA CYS A 196 -28.06 3.55 -14.88
C CYS A 196 -27.31 2.42 -15.58
N GLY A 197 -27.49 1.16 -15.16
CA GLY A 197 -26.95 -0.03 -15.84
C GLY A 197 -25.46 -0.28 -15.65
N HIS A 198 -24.69 0.67 -15.10
CA HIS A 198 -23.25 0.48 -14.92
C HIS A 198 -22.91 -0.67 -13.98
N MET A 199 -22.06 -1.57 -14.47
CA MET A 199 -21.41 -2.65 -13.75
C MET A 199 -20.01 -2.19 -13.35
N CYS A 200 -19.87 -1.64 -12.15
CA CYS A 200 -18.61 -1.02 -11.70
C CYS A 200 -18.22 -1.41 -10.26
N MET A 201 -19.03 -2.22 -9.59
CA MET A 201 -18.82 -2.61 -8.21
C MET A 201 -19.18 -4.07 -7.97
N CYS A 202 -18.56 -4.68 -6.98
CA CYS A 202 -19.06 -5.91 -6.39
C CYS A 202 -20.33 -5.61 -5.59
N TYR A 203 -21.15 -6.62 -5.40
CA TYR A 203 -22.46 -6.50 -4.74
C TYR A 203 -22.36 -5.87 -3.34
N GLN A 204 -21.35 -6.22 -2.57
CA GLN A 204 -21.17 -5.67 -1.21
C GLN A 204 -20.88 -4.17 -1.24
N CYS A 205 -19.95 -3.72 -2.08
CA CYS A 205 -19.65 -2.30 -2.23
C CYS A 205 -20.84 -1.52 -2.79
N ALA A 206 -21.57 -2.09 -3.75
CA ALA A 206 -22.76 -1.45 -4.31
C ALA A 206 -23.86 -1.23 -3.24
N MET A 207 -24.06 -2.20 -2.33
CA MET A 207 -25.01 -2.07 -1.22
C MET A 207 -24.58 -1.00 -0.21
N GLN A 208 -23.29 -0.93 0.12
CA GLN A 208 -22.76 0.13 0.99
C GLN A 208 -22.86 1.51 0.35
N GLN A 209 -22.57 1.62 -0.95
CA GLN A 209 -22.71 2.85 -1.73
C GLN A 209 -24.15 3.35 -1.68
N LYS A 210 -25.13 2.45 -1.93
CA LYS A 210 -26.57 2.73 -1.83
C LYS A 210 -26.98 3.19 -0.42
N GLN A 211 -26.38 2.61 0.63
CA GLN A 211 -26.65 2.96 2.03
C GLN A 211 -26.00 4.27 2.50
N GLY A 212 -25.24 4.95 1.63
CA GLY A 212 -24.75 6.31 1.88
C GLY A 212 -23.24 6.45 1.97
N ALA A 213 -22.45 5.36 1.88
CA ALA A 213 -20.99 5.42 1.96
C ALA A 213 -20.32 6.26 0.84
N GLY A 214 -21.05 6.52 -0.25
CA GLY A 214 -20.65 7.46 -1.31
C GLY A 214 -21.83 8.24 -1.88
N ASN A 215 -22.60 8.86 -0.99
CA ASN A 215 -23.77 9.70 -1.32
C ASN A 215 -24.89 9.00 -2.08
N GLY A 216 -24.91 7.65 -2.09
CA GLY A 216 -25.94 6.91 -2.84
C GLY A 216 -25.81 7.02 -4.36
N GLN A 217 -24.64 7.40 -4.90
CA GLN A 217 -24.46 7.68 -6.32
C GLN A 217 -23.55 6.67 -7.03
N CYS A 218 -23.83 6.42 -8.31
CA CYS A 218 -23.01 5.60 -9.19
C CYS A 218 -21.61 6.23 -9.38
N PRO A 219 -20.51 5.47 -9.17
CA PRO A 219 -19.15 5.99 -9.40
C PRO A 219 -18.85 6.45 -10.84
N ILE A 220 -19.55 5.88 -11.83
CA ILE A 220 -19.30 6.17 -13.25
C ILE A 220 -20.07 7.41 -13.72
N CYS A 221 -21.38 7.46 -13.49
CA CYS A 221 -22.25 8.52 -14.04
C CYS A 221 -22.91 9.42 -13.00
N ARG A 222 -22.64 9.19 -11.70
CA ARG A 222 -23.20 9.93 -10.56
C ARG A 222 -24.73 9.87 -10.43
N ALA A 223 -25.40 9.04 -11.22
CA ALA A 223 -26.82 8.78 -11.06
C ALA A 223 -27.13 8.18 -9.67
N GLU A 224 -28.26 8.55 -9.09
CA GLU A 224 -28.73 8.00 -7.82
C GLU A 224 -28.98 6.48 -7.95
N ILE A 225 -28.43 5.71 -7.02
CA ILE A 225 -28.57 4.25 -6.95
C ILE A 225 -29.91 3.93 -6.30
N LYS A 226 -30.93 3.67 -7.13
CA LYS A 226 -32.25 3.25 -6.63
C LYS A 226 -32.24 1.81 -6.12
N ASP A 227 -31.53 0.93 -6.82
CA ASP A 227 -31.36 -0.45 -6.39
C ASP A 227 -30.09 -1.11 -6.93
N VAL A 228 -29.71 -2.25 -6.36
CA VAL A 228 -28.52 -3.02 -6.74
C VAL A 228 -28.94 -4.44 -7.08
N ILE A 229 -28.69 -4.85 -8.32
CA ILE A 229 -28.99 -6.20 -8.81
C ILE A 229 -27.69 -7.00 -8.81
N ARG A 230 -27.68 -8.16 -8.14
CA ARG A 230 -26.53 -9.08 -8.19
C ARG A 230 -26.55 -9.85 -9.51
N THR A 231 -25.40 -9.96 -10.16
CA THR A 231 -25.21 -10.80 -11.35
C THR A 231 -24.43 -12.06 -11.00
N TYR A 232 -24.69 -13.12 -11.75
CA TYR A 232 -24.01 -14.41 -11.65
C TYR A 232 -23.46 -14.70 -13.05
N LYS A 233 -22.15 -14.97 -13.14
CA LYS A 233 -21.50 -15.48 -14.35
C LYS A 233 -21.63 -17.00 -14.37
#